data_AF-T0GJN2-F1
#
_entry.id   AF-T0GJN2-F1
#
_cell.length_a   1.000
_cell.length_b   1.000
_cell.length_c   1.000
_cell.angle_alpha   90.00
_cell.angle_beta   90.00
_cell.angle_gamma   90.00
#
_symmetry.space_group_name_H-M   'P 1'
#
loop_
_entity.id
_entity.type
_entity.pdbx_description
1 polymer ?
#
loop_
_entity_poly.entity_id
_entity_poly.type
_entity_poly.pdbx_seq_one_letter_code
_entity_poly.pdbx_strand_id
1 'polypeptide(L)'
;MKSVAKFSFALVLFILGTAASGQNAEKPTAANSGSGVEFYPLAYYDDRLLVKEVSFFRRHSDNGKGEFVDVMIELENRDFDPANFSIYVLALNETSTAKVDDHRELVPFPKWRTYDVEEDVKVVNFHNLMPSPVDNKVVWGDQRYNEIKKKYEDKLVRGEKAKLGNPSFNELVHYLTNNPQTALPITLYGEAGPTKDKVLISNFVAQTPEDLQKQRHESLSKHTYTIYNAKYKTTIFSHHYTEYRPGYFTFNKIAVLIFNPQKEKNKLVYRKIIDINGLKLVN
;
A
#
# COMPACT_ATOMS: atom_id res chain seq x y z
N MET A 1 1.56 17.04 74.12
CA MET A 1 2.82 16.28 74.19
C MET A 1 2.54 14.85 74.63
N LYS A 2 3.06 13.89 73.86
CA LYS A 2 3.32 12.47 74.18
C LYS A 2 2.17 11.45 74.08
N SER A 3 2.33 10.61 73.04
CA SER A 3 2.13 9.14 73.01
C SER A 3 0.92 8.60 72.24
N VAL A 4 1.00 8.65 70.91
CA VAL A 4 0.30 7.75 70.00
C VAL A 4 1.36 6.85 69.36
N ALA A 5 1.33 5.55 69.65
CA ALA A 5 1.83 4.45 68.82
C ALA A 5 1.97 3.19 69.67
N LYS A 6 1.10 2.21 69.46
CA LYS A 6 1.37 0.76 69.51
C LYS A 6 0.05 0.01 69.27
N PHE A 7 0.11 -1.02 68.43
CA PHE A 7 -0.95 -1.92 67.98
C PHE A 7 -1.77 -1.51 66.75
N SER A 8 -1.14 -1.60 65.57
CA SER A 8 -1.79 -2.18 64.38
C SER A 8 -0.71 -2.53 63.34
N PHE A 9 0.03 -3.62 63.58
CA PHE A 9 1.05 -4.14 62.66
C PHE A 9 0.74 -5.59 62.24
N ALA A 10 -0.55 -5.90 62.10
CA ALA A 10 -1.03 -7.25 61.75
C ALA A 10 -2.14 -7.25 60.67
N LEU A 11 -2.22 -6.19 59.84
CA LEU A 11 -3.17 -6.11 58.72
C LEU A 11 -2.54 -5.72 57.37
N VAL A 12 -1.21 -5.81 57.25
CA VAL A 12 -0.49 -5.48 55.98
C VAL A 12 0.21 -6.71 55.37
N LEU A 13 0.15 -7.88 56.03
CA LEU A 13 0.78 -9.12 55.54
C LEU A 13 -0.20 -10.18 55.01
N PHE A 14 -1.47 -9.82 54.78
CA PHE A 14 -2.51 -10.73 54.28
C PHE A 14 -3.05 -10.37 52.87
N ILE A 15 -2.29 -9.61 52.07
CA ILE A 15 -2.61 -9.33 50.66
C ILE A 15 -1.43 -9.74 49.74
N LEU A 16 -0.74 -10.84 50.07
CA LEU A 16 0.39 -11.36 49.29
C LEU A 16 0.23 -12.82 48.86
N GLY A 17 -1.00 -13.33 48.73
CA GLY A 17 -1.19 -14.72 48.34
C GLY A 17 -2.56 -15.06 47.78
N THR A 18 -2.87 -14.61 46.56
CA THR A 18 -3.71 -15.33 45.58
C THR A 18 -3.53 -14.68 44.20
N ALA A 19 -2.53 -15.12 43.43
CA ALA A 19 -2.45 -14.83 42.00
C ALA A 19 -1.75 -16.01 41.30
N ALA A 20 -2.50 -17.07 41.00
CA ALA A 20 -2.16 -18.05 39.98
C ALA A 20 -3.40 -18.89 39.64
N SER A 21 -4.14 -18.51 38.60
CA SER A 21 -4.58 -19.45 37.55
C SER A 21 -5.26 -18.68 36.39
N GLY A 22 -4.66 -18.77 35.21
CA GLY A 22 -5.44 -18.94 33.98
C GLY A 22 -5.89 -17.71 33.19
N GLN A 23 -4.99 -16.80 32.81
CA GLN A 23 -5.11 -16.11 31.52
C GLN A 23 -3.73 -16.10 30.85
N ASN A 24 -3.62 -16.82 29.74
CA ASN A 24 -2.50 -16.74 28.81
C ASN A 24 -2.45 -15.32 28.23
N ALA A 25 -1.83 -14.40 28.96
CA ALA A 25 -1.33 -13.16 28.41
C ALA A 25 0.03 -13.48 27.77
N GLU A 26 0.08 -13.37 26.45
CA GLU A 26 1.32 -13.41 25.68
C GLU A 26 2.38 -12.56 26.38
N LYS A 27 3.55 -13.15 26.61
CA LYS A 27 4.74 -12.42 27.07
C LYS A 27 5.01 -11.29 26.06
N PRO A 28 5.12 -10.02 26.50
CA PRO A 28 5.55 -8.97 25.61
C PRO A 28 7.00 -9.26 25.21
N THR A 29 7.18 -9.62 23.95
CA THR A 29 8.49 -9.68 23.31
C THR A 29 9.17 -8.34 23.46
N ALA A 30 10.43 -8.39 23.92
CA ALA A 30 11.28 -7.23 24.15
C ALA A 30 11.21 -6.26 22.97
N ALA A 31 10.93 -5.00 23.29
CA ALA A 31 10.94 -3.89 22.37
C ALA A 31 12.31 -3.79 21.68
N ASN A 32 12.35 -4.18 20.42
CA ASN A 32 13.34 -3.65 19.50
C ASN A 32 13.02 -2.17 19.35
N SER A 33 13.85 -1.32 19.97
CA SER A 33 13.88 0.12 19.75
C SER A 33 14.37 0.43 18.34
N GLY A 34 13.53 0.14 17.35
CA GLY A 34 13.53 0.79 16.05
C GLY A 34 12.41 1.82 16.08
N SER A 35 12.68 3.05 15.67
CA SER A 35 11.70 4.14 15.54
C SER A 35 10.71 3.87 14.39
N GLY A 36 10.05 2.72 14.40
CA GLY A 36 8.94 2.37 13.54
C GLY A 36 7.64 2.68 14.28
N VAL A 37 6.78 3.50 13.67
CA VAL A 37 5.40 3.61 14.11
C VAL A 37 4.78 2.21 14.04
N GLU A 38 4.17 1.76 15.12
CA GLU A 38 3.44 0.49 15.17
C GLU A 38 2.43 0.44 14.00
N PHE A 39 2.38 -0.67 13.28
CA PHE A 39 1.55 -0.79 12.08
C PHE A 39 0.06 -0.76 12.45
N TYR A 40 -0.57 0.38 12.24
CA TYR A 40 -2.03 0.51 12.33
C TYR A 40 -2.63 0.41 10.92
N PRO A 41 -3.33 -0.69 10.59
CA PRO A 41 -3.94 -0.87 9.26
C PRO A 41 -5.19 0.01 9.05
N LEU A 42 -5.60 0.78 10.06
CA LEU A 42 -6.80 1.61 10.06
C LEU A 42 -6.46 3.06 9.77
N ALA A 43 -7.22 3.66 8.86
CA ALA A 43 -7.12 5.07 8.53
C ALA A 43 -7.92 5.92 9.54
N TYR A 44 -7.33 7.02 10.01
CA TYR A 44 -7.98 7.98 10.89
C TYR A 44 -8.56 9.12 10.09
N TYR A 45 -9.88 9.12 9.95
CA TYR A 45 -10.62 10.14 9.20
C TYR A 45 -10.19 11.57 9.56
N ASP A 46 -10.18 12.44 8.56
CA ASP A 46 -9.92 13.87 8.69
C ASP A 46 -11.12 14.58 8.07
N ASP A 47 -11.83 15.38 8.86
CA ASP A 47 -13.10 16.01 8.47
C ASP A 47 -12.96 16.95 7.26
N ARG A 48 -11.74 17.47 7.04
CA ARG A 48 -11.41 18.37 5.92
C ARG A 48 -11.36 17.62 4.58
N LEU A 49 -11.03 16.33 4.61
CA LEU A 49 -10.85 15.50 3.43
C LEU A 49 -12.11 14.69 3.12
N LEU A 50 -12.66 14.88 1.93
CA LEU A 50 -13.67 13.98 1.38
C LEU A 50 -13.17 13.36 0.07
N VAL A 51 -13.16 12.03 0.00
CA VAL A 51 -12.90 11.31 -1.26
C VAL A 51 -14.26 10.99 -1.88
N LYS A 52 -14.59 11.64 -3.01
CA LYS A 52 -15.87 11.45 -3.69
C LYS A 52 -15.93 10.12 -4.42
N GLU A 53 -14.97 9.95 -5.32
CA GLU A 53 -14.94 8.81 -6.22
C GLU A 53 -13.51 8.37 -6.49
N VAL A 54 -13.36 7.07 -6.69
CA VAL A 54 -12.15 6.46 -7.21
C VAL A 54 -12.59 5.63 -8.41
N SER A 55 -12.22 6.06 -9.61
CA SER A 55 -12.55 5.40 -10.86
C SER A 55 -11.29 4.91 -11.57
N PHE A 56 -11.46 3.95 -12.48
CA PHE A 56 -10.37 3.25 -13.12
C PHE A 56 -10.62 3.16 -14.61
N PHE A 57 -9.59 3.43 -15.39
CA PHE A 57 -9.60 3.25 -16.83
C PHE A 57 -8.45 2.35 -17.22
N ARG A 58 -8.73 1.42 -18.11
CA ARG A 58 -7.72 0.49 -18.59
C ARG A 58 -7.61 0.63 -20.10
N ARG A 59 -6.42 0.93 -20.57
CA ARG A 59 -6.15 1.19 -21.98
C ARG A 59 -4.89 0.49 -22.44
N HIS A 60 -4.83 0.17 -23.72
CA HIS A 60 -3.60 -0.28 -24.33
C HIS A 60 -2.58 0.86 -24.35
N SER A 61 -1.31 0.53 -24.18
CA SER A 61 -0.25 1.51 -24.42
C SER A 61 -0.18 1.86 -25.90
N ASP A 62 0.20 3.10 -26.21
CA ASP A 62 0.28 3.61 -27.58
C ASP A 62 1.23 2.76 -28.47
N ASN A 63 2.19 2.09 -27.85
CA ASN A 63 3.15 1.20 -28.52
C ASN A 63 2.63 -0.26 -28.72
N GLY A 64 1.44 -0.59 -28.20
CA GLY A 64 0.84 -1.93 -28.25
C GLY A 64 1.54 -3.03 -27.43
N LYS A 65 2.62 -2.70 -26.70
CA LYS A 65 3.46 -3.67 -25.96
C LYS A 65 3.10 -3.81 -24.48
N GLY A 66 2.13 -3.05 -24.01
CA GLY A 66 1.70 -3.07 -22.62
C GLY A 66 0.30 -2.53 -22.42
N GLU A 67 0.01 -2.23 -21.17
CA GLU A 67 -1.24 -1.62 -20.75
C GLU A 67 -0.98 -0.51 -19.75
N PHE A 68 -1.94 0.41 -19.70
CA PHE A 68 -2.08 1.39 -18.65
C PHE A 68 -3.32 1.10 -17.84
N VAL A 69 -3.17 1.19 -16.52
CA VAL A 69 -4.29 1.40 -15.62
C VAL A 69 -4.17 2.79 -15.05
N ASP A 70 -5.11 3.63 -15.43
CA ASP A 70 -5.24 5.00 -14.95
C ASP A 70 -6.25 5.02 -13.81
N VAL A 71 -5.84 5.53 -12.65
CA VAL A 71 -6.71 5.68 -11.48
C VAL A 71 -7.03 7.15 -11.30
N MET A 72 -8.31 7.49 -11.40
CA MET A 72 -8.79 8.84 -11.16
C MET A 72 -9.39 8.92 -9.76
N ILE A 73 -8.88 9.84 -8.96
CA ILE A 73 -9.28 10.06 -7.57
C ILE A 73 -9.80 11.48 -7.46
N GLU A 74 -11.07 11.61 -7.10
CA GLU A 74 -11.71 12.91 -6.86
C GLU A 74 -11.73 13.23 -5.36
N LEU A 75 -11.04 14.30 -5.01
CA LEU A 75 -10.92 14.81 -3.65
C LEU A 75 -11.67 16.14 -3.53
N GLU A 76 -12.34 16.34 -2.41
CA GLU A 76 -13.00 17.59 -2.04
C GLU A 76 -12.48 18.08 -0.68
N ASN A 77 -12.20 19.38 -0.61
CA ASN A 77 -11.93 20.07 0.63
C ASN A 77 -13.25 20.53 1.25
N ARG A 78 -13.53 20.14 2.48
CA ARG A 78 -14.70 20.59 3.23
C ARG A 78 -14.45 21.86 4.04
N ASP A 79 -13.22 22.33 4.08
CA ASP A 79 -12.81 23.52 4.83
C ASP A 79 -12.52 24.71 3.90
N PHE A 80 -12.61 25.93 4.44
CA PHE A 80 -12.32 27.18 3.73
C PHE A 80 -10.82 27.38 3.51
N ASP A 81 -10.00 26.86 4.43
CA ASP A 81 -8.55 26.99 4.37
C ASP A 81 -7.93 25.86 3.54
N PRO A 82 -6.79 26.13 2.86
CA PRO A 82 -6.07 25.10 2.13
C PRO A 82 -5.45 24.07 3.09
N ALA A 83 -5.61 22.79 2.75
CA ALA A 83 -5.08 21.67 3.54
C ALA A 83 -4.06 20.85 2.73
N ASN A 84 -2.95 20.48 3.37
CA ASN A 84 -1.91 19.67 2.74
C ASN A 84 -2.08 18.20 3.11
N PHE A 85 -2.03 17.34 2.11
CA PHE A 85 -2.04 15.89 2.25
C PHE A 85 -0.91 15.30 1.41
N SER A 86 -0.68 14.00 1.53
CA SER A 86 0.17 13.27 0.60
C SER A 86 -0.46 11.94 0.22
N ILE A 87 -0.19 11.45 -0.99
CA ILE A 87 -0.89 10.29 -1.55
C ILE A 87 0.09 9.27 -2.14
N TYR A 88 -0.23 8.00 -1.92
CA TYR A 88 0.26 6.88 -2.73
C TYR A 88 -0.90 6.23 -3.46
N VAL A 89 -0.61 5.82 -4.70
CA VAL A 89 -1.46 4.87 -5.42
C VAL A 89 -0.58 3.69 -5.80
N LEU A 90 -0.94 2.52 -5.29
CA LEU A 90 -0.26 1.26 -5.56
C LEU A 90 -1.17 0.41 -6.45
N ALA A 91 -0.71 0.09 -7.65
CA ALA A 91 -1.35 -0.88 -8.52
C ALA A 91 -0.52 -2.16 -8.54
N LEU A 92 -1.15 -3.32 -8.42
CA LEU A 92 -0.46 -4.59 -8.40
C LEU A 92 -1.27 -5.70 -9.06
N ASN A 93 -0.56 -6.78 -9.39
CA ASN A 93 -1.15 -8.06 -9.72
C ASN A 93 -0.83 -9.07 -8.61
N GLU A 94 -1.87 -9.58 -7.97
CA GLU A 94 -1.80 -10.59 -6.93
C GLU A 94 -2.57 -11.84 -7.38
N THR A 95 -1.91 -12.99 -7.32
CA THR A 95 -2.54 -14.29 -7.62
C THR A 95 -2.47 -15.17 -6.38
N SER A 96 -3.51 -15.96 -6.15
CA SER A 96 -3.45 -16.99 -5.11
C SER A 96 -2.48 -18.11 -5.50
N THR A 97 -1.69 -18.61 -4.55
CA THR A 97 -0.97 -19.88 -4.74
C THR A 97 -1.84 -21.11 -4.52
N ALA A 98 -3.11 -20.91 -4.13
CA ALA A 98 -4.10 -21.97 -4.12
C ALA A 98 -4.10 -22.72 -5.45
N LYS A 99 -3.87 -24.04 -5.38
CA LYS A 99 -4.07 -24.95 -6.52
C LYS A 99 -5.56 -25.18 -6.82
N VAL A 100 -6.43 -24.73 -5.92
CA VAL A 100 -7.88 -24.75 -6.12
C VAL A 100 -8.23 -23.54 -6.96
N ASP A 101 -8.44 -23.85 -8.23
CA ASP A 101 -9.04 -23.01 -9.25
C ASP A 101 -10.21 -22.19 -8.66
N ASP A 102 -10.13 -20.86 -8.75
CA ASP A 102 -11.17 -19.91 -8.28
C ASP A 102 -12.55 -20.23 -8.89
N HIS A 103 -12.60 -21.03 -9.96
CA HIS A 103 -13.83 -21.54 -10.58
C HIS A 103 -14.53 -22.68 -9.80
N ARG A 104 -14.01 -23.10 -8.64
CA ARG A 104 -14.60 -24.17 -7.82
C ARG A 104 -15.38 -23.69 -6.60
N GLU A 105 -15.83 -22.44 -6.55
CA GLU A 105 -16.72 -21.95 -5.47
C GLU A 105 -17.93 -22.86 -5.21
N LEU A 106 -18.43 -23.54 -6.25
CA LEU A 106 -19.62 -24.41 -6.18
C LEU A 106 -19.32 -25.87 -5.79
N VAL A 107 -18.05 -26.28 -5.70
CA VAL A 107 -17.70 -27.66 -5.35
C VAL A 107 -17.24 -27.71 -3.91
N PRO A 108 -17.99 -28.34 -2.98
CA PRO A 108 -17.62 -28.39 -1.58
C PRO A 108 -16.25 -29.06 -1.42
N PHE A 109 -15.39 -28.43 -0.61
CA PHE A 109 -14.05 -28.94 -0.36
C PHE A 109 -14.12 -30.37 0.21
N PRO A 110 -13.31 -31.32 -0.31
CA PRO A 110 -13.38 -32.69 0.17
C PRO A 110 -13.01 -32.79 1.66
N LYS A 111 -13.89 -33.38 2.49
CA LYS A 111 -13.70 -33.51 3.95
C LYS A 111 -12.42 -34.26 4.37
N TRP A 112 -11.82 -35.03 3.47
CA TRP A 112 -10.61 -35.85 3.72
C TRP A 112 -9.30 -35.11 3.45
N ARG A 113 -9.35 -33.90 2.88
CA ARG A 113 -8.17 -33.05 2.65
C ARG A 113 -8.14 -31.98 3.75
N THR A 114 -7.04 -31.92 4.51
CA THR A 114 -6.80 -30.82 5.46
C THR A 114 -6.72 -29.50 4.71
N TYR A 115 -7.26 -28.44 5.32
CA TYR A 115 -7.16 -27.06 4.81
C TYR A 115 -5.70 -26.74 4.50
N ASP A 116 -5.40 -26.42 3.26
CA ASP A 116 -4.04 -26.10 2.84
C ASP A 116 -3.77 -24.66 3.26
N VAL A 117 -2.91 -24.47 4.27
CA VAL A 117 -2.56 -23.12 4.75
C VAL A 117 -1.88 -22.31 3.63
N GLU A 118 -1.32 -22.99 2.60
CA GLU A 118 -0.77 -22.35 1.39
C GLU A 118 -1.84 -21.83 0.41
N GLU A 119 -3.14 -22.20 0.56
CA GLU A 119 -4.23 -21.67 -0.26
C GLU A 119 -4.54 -20.19 0.01
N ASP A 120 -4.26 -19.69 1.22
CA ASP A 120 -4.47 -18.26 1.55
C ASP A 120 -3.22 -17.40 1.29
N VAL A 121 -2.13 -18.02 0.81
CA VAL A 121 -0.90 -17.29 0.50
C VAL A 121 -1.06 -16.62 -0.86
N LYS A 122 -1.34 -15.33 -0.83
CA LYS A 122 -1.38 -14.52 -2.05
C LYS A 122 0.03 -14.07 -2.43
N VAL A 123 0.39 -14.26 -3.69
CA VAL A 123 1.69 -13.89 -4.25
C VAL A 123 1.52 -12.71 -5.20
N VAL A 124 2.33 -11.67 -4.96
CA VAL A 124 2.39 -10.50 -5.83
C VAL A 124 3.32 -10.81 -7.01
N ASN A 125 2.78 -10.80 -8.23
CA ASN A 125 3.54 -11.06 -9.46
C ASN A 125 4.32 -9.82 -9.92
N PHE A 126 3.71 -8.65 -9.77
CA PHE A 126 4.35 -7.35 -9.97
C PHE A 126 3.52 -6.26 -9.31
N HIS A 127 4.17 -5.13 -9.05
CA HIS A 127 3.56 -3.92 -8.51
C HIS A 127 4.16 -2.69 -9.20
N ASN A 128 3.38 -1.62 -9.22
CA ASN A 128 3.80 -0.30 -9.68
C ASN A 128 3.24 0.75 -8.72
N LEU A 129 4.10 1.64 -8.23
CA LEU A 129 3.78 2.65 -7.24
C LEU A 129 3.91 4.05 -7.83
N MET A 130 2.90 4.88 -7.57
CA MET A 130 2.95 6.34 -7.76
C MET A 130 3.23 6.99 -6.39
N PRO A 131 4.17 7.95 -6.26
CA PRO A 131 4.82 8.71 -7.35
C PRO A 131 6.10 8.09 -7.93
N SER A 132 6.81 7.26 -7.17
CA SER A 132 8.05 6.61 -7.63
C SER A 132 8.00 5.11 -7.38
N PRO A 133 8.57 4.29 -8.28
CA PRO A 133 8.63 2.85 -8.07
C PRO A 133 9.51 2.54 -6.86
N VAL A 134 9.14 1.48 -6.14
CA VAL A 134 9.84 1.02 -4.93
C VAL A 134 10.46 -0.34 -5.18
N ASP A 135 11.75 -0.45 -4.87
CA ASP A 135 12.51 -1.68 -4.97
C ASP A 135 12.19 -2.65 -3.83
N ASN A 136 12.13 -3.94 -4.16
CA ASN A 136 11.87 -5.03 -3.19
C ASN A 136 12.87 -5.05 -2.04
N LYS A 137 14.13 -4.69 -2.34
CA LYS A 137 15.21 -4.61 -1.35
C LYS A 137 14.92 -3.56 -0.27
N VAL A 138 14.35 -2.43 -0.65
CA VAL A 138 14.05 -1.33 0.28
C VAL A 138 12.88 -1.70 1.20
N VAL A 139 11.89 -2.43 0.67
CA VAL A 139 10.71 -2.89 1.43
C VAL A 139 11.08 -3.92 2.48
N TRP A 140 11.90 -4.92 2.12
CA TRP A 140 12.29 -6.00 3.01
C TRP A 140 13.49 -5.68 3.91
N GLY A 141 14.31 -4.71 3.52
CA GLY A 141 15.62 -4.47 4.13
C GLY A 141 16.65 -5.53 3.73
N ASP A 142 17.93 -5.26 4.01
CA ASP A 142 19.05 -6.09 3.55
C ASP A 142 18.98 -7.53 4.07
N GLN A 143 18.62 -7.74 5.33
CA GLN A 143 18.64 -9.06 5.98
C GLN A 143 17.64 -10.01 5.32
N ARG A 144 16.37 -9.61 5.30
CA ARG A 144 15.29 -10.44 4.73
C ARG A 144 15.42 -10.61 3.22
N TYR A 145 15.89 -9.58 2.51
CA TYR A 145 16.19 -9.69 1.08
C TYR A 145 17.26 -10.76 0.82
N ASN A 146 18.34 -10.78 1.60
CA ASN A 146 19.42 -11.76 1.43
C ASN A 146 18.96 -13.19 1.74
N GLU A 147 18.08 -13.39 2.73
CA GLU A 147 17.49 -14.69 3.02
C GLU A 147 16.63 -15.22 1.86
N ILE A 148 15.77 -14.35 1.30
CA ILE A 148 14.92 -14.70 0.16
C ILE A 148 15.78 -14.96 -1.08
N LYS A 149 16.81 -14.15 -1.30
CA LYS A 149 17.77 -14.32 -2.39
C LYS A 149 18.50 -15.66 -2.27
N LYS A 150 18.97 -16.03 -1.08
CA LYS A 150 19.62 -17.33 -0.85
C LYS A 150 18.67 -18.49 -1.14
N LYS A 151 17.42 -18.43 -0.66
CA LYS A 151 16.39 -19.45 -0.97
C LYS A 151 16.12 -19.56 -2.48
N TYR A 152 16.15 -18.44 -3.19
CA TYR A 152 16.02 -18.39 -4.64
C TYR A 152 17.23 -19.03 -5.35
N GLU A 153 18.44 -18.68 -4.94
CA GLU A 153 19.68 -19.29 -5.46
C GLU A 153 19.73 -20.80 -5.20
N ASP A 154 19.32 -21.25 -4.01
CA ASP A 154 19.24 -22.67 -3.68
C ASP A 154 18.27 -23.43 -4.61
N LYS A 155 17.14 -22.81 -4.98
CA LYS A 155 16.19 -23.39 -5.96
C LYS A 155 16.76 -23.45 -7.37
N LEU A 156 17.49 -22.41 -7.78
CA LEU A 156 18.17 -22.40 -9.07
C LEU A 156 19.25 -23.50 -9.15
N VAL A 157 20.03 -23.69 -8.08
CA VAL A 157 21.04 -24.76 -8.00
C VAL A 157 20.40 -26.15 -8.09
N ARG A 158 19.18 -26.32 -7.58
CA ARG A 158 18.39 -27.56 -7.74
C ARG A 158 17.81 -27.75 -9.15
N GLY A 159 18.00 -26.79 -10.06
CA GLY A 159 17.49 -26.85 -11.43
C GLY A 159 16.02 -26.42 -11.56
N GLU A 160 15.42 -25.83 -10.53
CA GLU A 160 14.04 -25.33 -10.60
C GLU A 160 13.98 -24.00 -11.37
N LYS A 161 12.98 -23.84 -12.24
CA LYS A 161 12.66 -22.54 -12.88
C LYS A 161 11.96 -21.63 -11.88
N ALA A 162 12.72 -21.04 -10.97
CA ALA A 162 12.20 -20.07 -10.00
C ALA A 162 12.34 -18.64 -10.53
N LYS A 163 11.49 -17.73 -10.05
CA LYS A 163 11.68 -16.28 -10.11
C LYS A 163 11.86 -15.76 -8.68
N LEU A 164 12.62 -14.68 -8.51
CA LEU A 164 12.67 -14.00 -7.22
C LEU A 164 11.26 -13.47 -6.89
N GLY A 165 10.79 -13.75 -5.67
CA GLY A 165 9.48 -13.28 -5.23
C GLY A 165 9.44 -11.76 -5.08
N ASN A 166 8.23 -11.19 -5.04
CA ASN A 166 8.01 -9.82 -4.62
C ASN A 166 7.48 -9.77 -3.18
N PRO A 167 7.60 -8.61 -2.49
CA PRO A 167 6.97 -8.39 -1.19
C PRO A 167 5.48 -8.66 -1.23
N SER A 168 4.94 -9.16 -0.13
CA SER A 168 3.49 -9.35 -0.01
C SER A 168 2.77 -7.99 -0.02
N PHE A 169 1.49 -7.98 -0.38
CA PHE A 169 0.70 -6.76 -0.38
C PHE A 169 0.73 -6.04 0.99
N ASN A 170 0.61 -6.79 2.07
CA ASN A 170 0.64 -6.24 3.43
C ASN A 170 2.00 -5.63 3.77
N GLU A 171 3.10 -6.25 3.33
CA GLU A 171 4.46 -5.70 3.51
C GLU A 171 4.64 -4.39 2.75
N LEU A 172 4.12 -4.31 1.52
CA LEU A 172 4.15 -3.07 0.74
C LEU A 172 3.37 -1.97 1.46
N VAL A 173 2.12 -2.23 1.85
CA VAL A 173 1.27 -1.23 2.54
C VAL A 173 1.89 -0.81 3.88
N HIS A 174 2.46 -1.75 4.63
CA HIS A 174 3.14 -1.44 5.89
C HIS A 174 4.36 -0.54 5.65
N TYR A 175 5.21 -0.86 4.67
CA TYR A 175 6.34 -0.02 4.31
C TYR A 175 5.91 1.40 3.91
N LEU A 176 4.86 1.53 3.08
CA LEU A 176 4.34 2.83 2.64
C LEU A 176 3.76 3.64 3.80
N THR A 177 3.09 2.97 4.75
CA THR A 177 2.51 3.62 5.93
C THR A 177 3.58 4.18 6.86
N ASN A 178 4.73 3.51 6.95
CA ASN A 178 5.87 3.96 7.76
C ASN A 178 6.71 5.04 7.08
N ASN A 179 6.64 5.16 5.76
CA ASN A 179 7.44 6.10 4.98
C ASN A 179 6.61 7.15 4.22
N PRO A 180 5.63 7.85 4.83
CA PRO A 180 4.74 8.76 4.11
C PRO A 180 5.44 10.01 3.53
N GLN A 181 6.74 10.18 3.81
CA GLN A 181 7.54 11.29 3.30
C GLN A 181 7.87 11.17 1.81
N THR A 182 7.85 9.94 1.26
CA THR A 182 8.07 9.75 -0.19
C THR A 182 6.78 9.81 -1.00
N ALA A 183 5.64 10.07 -0.34
CA ALA A 183 4.33 10.19 -0.97
C ALA A 183 4.24 11.49 -1.75
N LEU A 184 3.38 11.52 -2.76
CA LEU A 184 3.17 12.72 -3.57
C LEU A 184 2.48 13.79 -2.71
N PRO A 185 3.12 14.94 -2.43
CA PRO A 185 2.45 16.02 -1.71
C PRO A 185 1.35 16.63 -2.59
N ILE A 186 0.18 16.83 -1.99
CA ILE A 186 -0.98 17.44 -2.61
C ILE A 186 -1.54 18.53 -1.69
N THR A 187 -2.07 19.58 -2.30
CA THR A 187 -2.75 20.65 -1.57
C THR A 187 -4.18 20.71 -2.06
N LEU A 188 -5.12 20.51 -1.13
CA LEU A 188 -6.53 20.73 -1.36
C LEU A 188 -6.85 22.19 -1.08
N TYR A 189 -7.25 22.92 -2.12
CA TYR A 189 -7.53 24.35 -2.02
C TYR A 189 -8.94 24.58 -1.50
N GLY A 190 -9.10 25.55 -0.60
CA GLY A 190 -10.40 26.05 -0.15
C GLY A 190 -10.85 27.27 -0.96
N GLU A 191 -11.27 28.33 -0.27
CA GLU A 191 -11.95 29.50 -0.88
C GLU A 191 -11.04 30.29 -1.85
N ALA A 192 -9.76 30.46 -1.48
CA ALA A 192 -8.79 31.23 -2.27
C ALA A 192 -8.44 30.59 -3.63
N GLY A 193 -8.69 29.28 -3.79
CA GLY A 193 -8.37 28.52 -4.99
C GLY A 193 -6.86 28.40 -5.29
N PRO A 194 -6.48 27.63 -6.33
CA PRO A 194 -5.11 27.52 -6.79
C PRO A 194 -4.67 28.74 -7.61
N THR A 195 -3.38 29.07 -7.55
CA THR A 195 -2.75 29.99 -8.50
C THR A 195 -2.66 29.33 -9.89
N LYS A 196 -2.56 30.12 -10.97
CA LYS A 196 -2.60 29.63 -12.36
C LYS A 196 -1.56 28.53 -12.65
N ASP A 197 -0.39 28.63 -12.05
CA ASP A 197 0.72 27.66 -12.12
C ASP A 197 0.43 26.33 -11.39
N LYS A 198 -0.49 26.33 -10.43
CA LYS A 198 -0.83 25.14 -9.62
C LYS A 198 -2.13 24.47 -10.05
N VAL A 199 -2.81 24.99 -11.06
CA VAL A 199 -4.03 24.39 -11.62
C VAL A 199 -3.75 23.01 -12.22
N LEU A 200 -2.62 22.86 -12.94
CA LEU A 200 -2.21 21.61 -13.55
C LEU A 200 -0.77 21.29 -13.14
N ILE A 201 -0.60 20.18 -12.43
CA ILE A 201 0.72 19.68 -12.02
C ILE A 201 0.87 18.28 -12.60
N SER A 202 1.89 18.04 -13.40
CA SER A 202 2.13 16.74 -14.02
C SER A 202 3.61 16.44 -14.09
N ASN A 203 3.98 15.17 -13.96
CA ASN A 203 5.34 14.70 -14.24
C ASN A 203 5.49 14.14 -15.66
N PHE A 204 4.67 14.62 -16.59
CA PHE A 204 4.73 14.22 -17.98
C PHE A 204 6.13 14.46 -18.58
N VAL A 205 6.71 13.41 -19.16
CA VAL A 205 7.98 13.47 -19.88
C VAL A 205 7.70 13.27 -21.37
N ALA A 206 7.89 14.34 -22.15
CA ALA A 206 7.73 14.29 -23.60
C ALA A 206 8.74 13.33 -24.23
N GLN A 207 8.35 12.75 -25.37
CA GLN A 207 9.23 11.88 -26.14
C GLN A 207 10.36 12.70 -26.77
N THR A 208 11.57 12.13 -26.77
CA THR A 208 12.68 12.74 -27.49
C THR A 208 12.52 12.53 -29.00
N PRO A 209 13.11 13.40 -29.86
CA PRO A 209 13.10 13.18 -31.30
C PRO A 209 13.70 11.84 -31.74
N GLU A 210 14.66 11.31 -30.97
CA GLU A 210 15.28 10.00 -31.22
C GLU A 210 14.33 8.82 -30.92
N ASP A 211 13.54 8.94 -29.85
CA ASP A 211 12.52 7.96 -29.46
C ASP A 211 11.42 7.84 -30.53
N LEU A 212 11.00 8.99 -31.07
CA LEU A 212 10.05 9.08 -32.18
C LEU A 212 10.59 8.40 -33.45
N GLN A 213 11.86 8.60 -33.79
CA GLN A 213 12.49 7.92 -34.94
C GLN A 213 12.62 6.41 -34.74
N LYS A 214 12.88 5.95 -33.52
CA LYS A 214 13.02 4.52 -33.19
C LYS A 214 11.69 3.83 -32.90
N GLN A 215 10.57 4.57 -32.89
CA GLN A 215 9.26 4.08 -32.43
C GLN A 215 9.34 3.41 -31.05
N ARG A 216 10.23 3.93 -30.20
CA ARG A 216 10.42 3.46 -28.82
C ARG A 216 9.83 4.50 -27.90
N HIS A 217 9.09 4.04 -26.91
CA HIS A 217 8.38 4.91 -25.97
C HIS A 217 8.90 4.69 -24.55
N GLU A 218 10.20 4.90 -24.36
CA GLU A 218 10.87 4.69 -23.07
C GLU A 218 10.44 5.72 -22.00
N SER A 219 9.78 6.81 -22.40
CA SER A 219 9.22 7.81 -21.49
C SER A 219 7.84 7.46 -20.91
N LEU A 220 7.15 6.45 -21.45
CA LEU A 220 5.78 6.09 -21.02
C LEU A 220 5.70 5.70 -19.54
N SER A 221 6.69 4.97 -19.04
CA SER A 221 6.76 4.57 -17.63
C SER A 221 7.13 5.72 -16.69
N LYS A 222 7.61 6.85 -17.22
CA LYS A 222 8.05 8.00 -16.42
C LYS A 222 6.91 8.94 -16.07
N HIS A 223 5.81 8.92 -16.83
CA HIS A 223 4.60 9.67 -16.49
C HIS A 223 3.77 8.84 -15.52
N THR A 224 3.73 9.28 -14.26
CA THR A 224 3.08 8.53 -13.18
C THR A 224 1.88 9.25 -12.60
N TYR A 225 1.77 10.58 -12.75
CA TYR A 225 0.62 11.32 -12.26
C TYR A 225 0.34 12.62 -13.00
N THR A 226 -0.91 13.05 -12.90
CA THR A 226 -1.41 14.37 -13.30
C THR A 226 -2.43 14.85 -12.27
N ILE A 227 -2.26 16.05 -11.75
CA ILE A 227 -3.13 16.65 -10.74
C ILE A 227 -3.81 17.88 -11.36
N TYR A 228 -5.13 17.90 -11.29
CA TYR A 228 -5.95 19.06 -11.59
C TYR A 228 -6.48 19.65 -10.29
N ASN A 229 -6.08 20.87 -9.98
CA ASN A 229 -6.55 21.60 -8.82
C ASN A 229 -7.61 22.63 -9.24
N ALA A 230 -8.68 22.67 -8.49
CA ALA A 230 -9.74 23.66 -8.58
C ALA A 230 -10.13 24.14 -7.17
N LYS A 231 -11.03 25.11 -7.11
CA LYS A 231 -11.62 25.57 -5.85
C LYS A 231 -12.41 24.42 -5.21
N TYR A 232 -12.08 24.08 -3.96
CA TYR A 232 -12.65 22.96 -3.18
C TYR A 232 -12.48 21.57 -3.77
N LYS A 233 -11.90 21.39 -4.97
CA LYS A 233 -11.83 20.10 -5.65
C LYS A 233 -10.45 19.87 -6.23
N THR A 234 -9.92 18.67 -6.03
CA THR A 234 -8.68 18.23 -6.65
C THR A 234 -8.91 16.86 -7.28
N THR A 235 -8.58 16.72 -8.56
CA THR A 235 -8.64 15.44 -9.27
C THR A 235 -7.22 14.96 -9.53
N ILE A 236 -6.93 13.73 -9.12
CA ILE A 236 -5.62 13.11 -9.29
C ILE A 236 -5.78 11.95 -10.24
N PHE A 237 -5.02 11.97 -11.33
CA PHE A 237 -4.83 10.84 -12.21
C PHE A 237 -3.49 10.21 -11.85
N SER A 238 -3.46 8.93 -11.50
CA SER A 238 -2.23 8.15 -11.45
C SER A 238 -2.17 7.18 -12.62
N HIS A 239 -1.01 7.12 -13.26
CA HIS A 239 -0.79 6.35 -14.48
C HIS A 239 0.12 5.17 -14.15
N HIS A 240 -0.41 3.94 -14.27
CA HIS A 240 0.34 2.72 -13.97
C HIS A 240 0.58 1.94 -15.26
N TYR A 241 1.81 2.00 -15.75
CA TYR A 241 2.23 1.22 -16.92
C TYR A 241 2.74 -0.17 -16.50
N THR A 242 2.41 -1.18 -17.30
CA THR A 242 3.10 -2.48 -17.29
C THR A 242 3.25 -3.01 -18.70
N GLU A 243 4.39 -3.62 -18.98
CA GLU A 243 4.63 -4.33 -20.24
C GLU A 243 3.95 -5.70 -20.22
N TYR A 244 3.48 -6.17 -21.38
CA TYR A 244 2.93 -7.52 -21.48
C TYR A 244 4.01 -8.54 -21.18
N ARG A 245 3.78 -9.32 -20.13
CA ARG A 245 4.64 -10.44 -19.74
C ARG A 245 4.09 -11.73 -20.33
N PRO A 246 4.92 -12.78 -20.48
CA PRO A 246 4.41 -14.12 -20.76
C PRO A 246 3.34 -14.52 -19.73
N GLY A 247 2.14 -14.82 -20.21
CA GLY A 247 0.94 -15.04 -19.38
C GLY A 247 -0.05 -13.88 -19.34
N TYR A 248 0.25 -12.74 -19.99
CA TYR A 248 -0.63 -11.56 -20.07
C TYR A 248 -1.20 -11.14 -18.72
N PHE A 249 -0.36 -11.14 -17.68
CA PHE A 249 -0.75 -10.66 -16.36
C PHE A 249 -0.96 -9.16 -16.37
N THR A 250 -2.05 -8.73 -15.77
CA THR A 250 -2.54 -7.36 -15.83
C THR A 250 -2.87 -6.86 -14.44
N PHE A 251 -2.90 -5.56 -14.21
CA PHE A 251 -3.24 -5.07 -12.87
C PHE A 251 -4.61 -5.57 -12.43
N ASN A 252 -4.69 -6.04 -11.19
CA ASN A 252 -5.89 -6.68 -10.67
C ASN A 252 -6.32 -6.18 -9.30
N LYS A 253 -5.46 -5.40 -8.62
CA LYS A 253 -5.73 -4.77 -7.35
C LYS A 253 -5.10 -3.39 -7.29
N ILE A 254 -5.81 -2.45 -6.69
CA ILE A 254 -5.35 -1.08 -6.46
C ILE A 254 -5.52 -0.74 -4.98
N ALA A 255 -4.54 -0.08 -4.40
CA ALA A 255 -4.60 0.51 -3.07
C ALA A 255 -4.33 2.02 -3.16
N VAL A 256 -5.27 2.80 -2.63
CA VAL A 256 -5.15 4.25 -2.47
C VAL A 256 -4.92 4.55 -1.00
N LEU A 257 -3.81 5.23 -0.70
CA LEU A 257 -3.42 5.62 0.64
C LEU A 257 -3.20 7.13 0.68
N ILE A 258 -3.94 7.85 1.53
CA ILE A 258 -3.78 9.30 1.71
C ILE A 258 -3.35 9.55 3.15
N PHE A 259 -2.37 10.43 3.31
CA PHE A 259 -1.76 10.80 4.57
C PHE A 259 -1.93 12.29 4.84
N ASN A 260 -2.07 12.63 6.12
CA ASN A 260 -1.97 13.99 6.59
C ASN A 260 -0.59 14.18 7.25
N PRO A 261 0.31 15.00 6.66
CA PRO A 261 1.64 15.24 7.21
C PRO A 261 1.64 16.00 8.54
N GLN A 262 0.55 16.72 8.87
CA GLN A 262 0.42 17.51 10.10
C GLN A 262 0.15 16.65 11.34
N LYS A 263 -0.34 15.40 11.18
CA LYS A 263 -0.59 14.50 12.32
C LYS A 263 0.73 13.90 12.81
N GLU A 264 1.00 13.96 14.11
CA GLU A 264 2.22 13.40 14.72
C GLU A 264 2.21 11.86 14.76
N LYS A 265 1.04 11.27 15.02
CA LYS A 265 0.82 9.82 15.09
C LYS A 265 -0.24 9.41 14.06
N ASN A 266 -0.08 8.23 13.48
CA ASN A 266 -1.01 7.63 12.52
C ASN A 266 -1.45 8.60 11.41
N LYS A 267 -0.49 8.92 10.53
CA LYS A 267 -0.66 9.89 9.44
C LYS A 267 -1.67 9.44 8.38
N LEU A 268 -1.97 8.14 8.29
CA LEU A 268 -2.91 7.60 7.31
C LEU A 268 -4.34 8.06 7.61
N VAL A 269 -4.92 8.85 6.71
CA VAL A 269 -6.27 9.42 6.85
C VAL A 269 -7.31 8.77 5.95
N TYR A 270 -6.88 8.15 4.86
CA TYR A 270 -7.75 7.38 3.99
C TYR A 270 -7.03 6.16 3.44
N ARG A 271 -7.74 5.03 3.42
CA ARG A 271 -7.28 3.77 2.85
C ARG A 271 -8.43 3.11 2.12
N LYS A 272 -8.24 2.83 0.83
CA LYS A 272 -9.19 2.03 0.04
C LYS A 272 -8.42 1.01 -0.78
N ILE A 273 -8.85 -0.24 -0.69
CA ILE A 273 -8.32 -1.36 -1.48
C ILE A 273 -9.44 -1.85 -2.38
N ILE A 274 -9.13 -2.01 -3.65
CA ILE A 274 -10.13 -2.23 -4.69
C ILE A 274 -9.60 -3.32 -5.62
N ASP A 275 -10.36 -4.38 -5.75
CA ASP A 275 -10.09 -5.45 -6.71
C ASP A 275 -10.69 -5.07 -8.06
N ILE A 276 -9.87 -5.10 -9.11
CA ILE A 276 -10.23 -4.71 -10.49
C ILE A 276 -10.14 -5.89 -11.48
N ASN A 277 -10.22 -7.13 -10.99
CA ASN A 277 -10.18 -8.37 -11.79
C ASN A 277 -11.18 -8.40 -12.97
N GLY A 278 -12.30 -7.66 -12.90
CA GLY A 278 -13.33 -7.60 -13.95
C GLY A 278 -13.22 -6.43 -14.93
N LEU A 279 -12.22 -5.56 -14.81
CA LEU A 279 -12.10 -4.36 -15.63
C LEU A 279 -11.62 -4.73 -17.04
N LYS A 280 -12.50 -4.54 -18.04
CA LYS A 280 -12.19 -4.76 -19.45
C LYS A 280 -11.32 -3.62 -20.00
N LEU A 281 -10.49 -3.96 -20.97
CA LEU A 281 -9.77 -2.98 -21.79
C LEU A 281 -10.79 -2.15 -22.57
N VAL A 282 -10.63 -0.84 -22.54
CA VAL A 282 -11.39 0.07 -23.40
C VAL A 282 -10.80 -0.04 -24.80
N ASN A 283 -11.67 -0.33 -25.79
CA ASN A 283 -11.32 -0.40 -27.20
C ASN A 283 -11.05 0.97 -27.81
#